data_AF-A0A392SJS5-F1
#
_entry.id   AF-A0A392SJS5-F1
#
_cell.length_a   1.000
_cell.length_b   1.000
_cell.length_c   1.000
_cell.angle_alpha   90.00
_cell.angle_beta   90.00
_cell.angle_gamma   90.00
#
_symmetry.space_group_name_H-M   'P 1'
#
loop_
_entity.id
_entity.type
_entity.pdbx_description
1 polymer ?
#
loop_
_entity_poly.entity_id
_entity_poly.type
_entity_poly.pdbx_seq_one_letter_code
_entity_poly.pdbx_strand_id
1 'polypeptide(L)'
;VDSLYRTELVTESDGSARLDEHGVQVTRRMARFPLKWTMRHFDESTDSYLTKDETLSEDERVGLDKLKKFVDSFKQTCYVTKAGAQALDSKGRPCVEKRFVNT
;
A
#
# COMPACT_ATOMS: atom_id res chain seq x y z
N VAL A 1 -2.15 18.42 -1.72
CA VAL A 1 -2.58 17.69 -2.94
C VAL A 1 -2.89 16.26 -2.51
N ASP A 2 -4.11 15.79 -2.71
CA ASP A 2 -4.48 14.41 -2.39
C ASP A 2 -3.85 13.45 -3.43
N SER A 3 -2.76 12.79 -3.03
CA SER A 3 -1.92 11.97 -3.92
C SER A 3 -2.65 10.71 -4.42
N LEU A 4 -3.66 10.23 -3.69
CA LEU A 4 -4.27 8.93 -3.97
C LEU A 4 -5.27 8.93 -5.13
N TYR A 5 -5.80 10.10 -5.49
CA TYR A 5 -6.86 10.23 -6.48
C TYR A 5 -6.47 11.16 -7.62
N ARG A 6 -6.92 10.83 -8.83
CA ARG A 6 -6.90 11.71 -10.01
C ARG A 6 -8.32 11.99 -10.47
N THR A 7 -8.48 13.11 -11.18
CA THR A 7 -9.74 13.49 -11.80
C THR A 7 -9.68 13.15 -13.28
N GLU A 8 -10.64 12.40 -13.78
CA GLU A 8 -10.79 12.09 -15.21
C GLU A 8 -12.06 12.72 -15.76
N LEU A 9 -12.01 13.11 -17.02
CA LEU A 9 -13.18 13.59 -17.76
C LEU A 9 -14.09 12.40 -18.07
N VAL A 10 -15.39 12.56 -17.85
CA VAL A 10 -16.38 11.53 -18.17
C VAL A 10 -16.80 11.70 -19.62
N THR A 11 -16.79 10.57 -20.33
CA THR A 11 -17.12 10.46 -21.74
C THR A 11 -18.19 9.39 -21.91
N GLU A 12 -19.14 9.63 -22.80
CA GLU A 12 -20.17 8.65 -23.18
C GLU A 12 -19.56 7.51 -24.00
N SER A 13 -20.34 6.45 -24.22
CA SER A 13 -19.87 5.27 -24.98
C SER A 13 -19.46 5.57 -26.42
N ASP A 14 -19.97 6.67 -26.99
CA ASP A 14 -19.65 7.13 -28.35
C ASP A 14 -18.42 8.05 -28.41
N GLY A 15 -17.78 8.33 -27.27
CA GLY A 15 -16.61 9.21 -27.19
C GLY A 15 -16.95 10.69 -26.97
N SER A 16 -18.23 11.06 -26.84
CA SER A 16 -18.64 12.45 -26.60
C SER A 16 -18.51 12.86 -25.12
N ALA A 17 -18.23 14.14 -24.86
CA ALA A 17 -18.11 14.66 -23.51
C ALA A 17 -19.47 14.66 -22.80
N ARG A 18 -19.54 14.05 -21.62
CA ARG A 18 -20.74 14.17 -20.78
C ARG A 18 -20.75 15.53 -20.10
N LEU A 19 -21.79 16.33 -20.33
CA LEU A 19 -21.95 17.66 -19.74
C LEU A 19 -22.94 17.63 -18.57
N ASP A 20 -22.74 18.53 -17.60
CA ASP A 20 -23.69 18.78 -16.52
C ASP A 20 -24.78 19.80 -16.92
N GLU A 21 -25.63 20.17 -15.95
CA GLU A 21 -26.75 21.10 -16.16
C GLU A 21 -26.29 22.52 -16.58
N HIS A 22 -25.02 22.85 -16.39
CA HIS A 22 -24.42 24.12 -16.78
C HIS A 22 -23.59 24.00 -18.07
N GLY A 23 -23.59 22.84 -18.73
CA GLY A 23 -22.82 22.59 -19.93
C GLY A 23 -21.32 22.37 -19.67
N VAL A 24 -20.92 22.13 -18.42
CA VAL A 24 -19.53 21.85 -18.05
C VAL A 24 -19.27 20.35 -18.11
N GLN A 25 -18.10 19.95 -18.62
CA GLN A 25 -17.77 18.53 -18.71
C GLN A 25 -17.67 17.89 -17.32
N VAL A 26 -18.46 16.84 -17.13
CA VAL A 26 -18.51 16.07 -15.90
C VAL A 26 -17.15 15.41 -15.67
N THR A 27 -16.69 15.47 -14.43
CA THR A 27 -15.46 14.81 -14.00
C THR A 27 -15.74 13.74 -12.97
N ARG A 28 -14.92 12.68 -12.97
CA ARG A 28 -14.98 11.58 -12.01
C ARG A 28 -13.66 11.47 -11.27
N ARG A 29 -13.74 11.35 -9.95
CA ARG A 29 -12.58 11.04 -9.09
C ARG A 29 -12.28 9.54 -9.16
N MET A 30 -11.06 9.20 -9.57
CA MET A 30 -10.57 7.84 -9.69
C MET A 30 -9.34 7.62 -8.82
N ALA A 31 -9.25 6.47 -8.16
CA ALA A 31 -8.04 6.07 -7.45
C ALA A 31 -6.90 5.90 -8.48
N ARG A 32 -5.73 6.49 -8.21
CA ARG A 32 -4.56 6.35 -9.08
C ARG A 32 -4.00 4.93 -9.06
N PHE A 33 -4.15 4.27 -7.92
CA PHE A 33 -3.81 2.87 -7.75
C PHE A 33 -5.09 2.05 -7.86
N PRO A 34 -5.12 1.00 -8.69
CA PRO A 34 -6.25 0.10 -8.72
C PRO A 34 -6.33 -0.59 -7.36
N LEU A 35 -7.22 -0.13 -6.48
CA LEU A 35 -7.54 -0.80 -5.20
C LEU A 35 -8.32 -2.11 -5.42
N LYS A 36 -8.31 -2.64 -6.64
CA LYS A 36 -8.95 -3.88 -7.03
C LYS A 36 -8.02 -4.65 -7.95
N TRP A 37 -7.82 -5.92 -7.62
CA TRP A 37 -7.17 -6.87 -8.51
C TRP A 37 -8.11 -7.17 -9.67
N THR A 38 -7.61 -7.08 -10.89
CA THR A 38 -8.33 -7.57 -12.08
C THR A 38 -7.74 -8.92 -12.49
N MET A 39 -8.46 -9.69 -13.31
CA MET A 39 -7.99 -11.00 -13.77
C MET A 39 -6.59 -10.95 -14.40
N ARG A 40 -6.26 -9.86 -15.09
CA ARG A 40 -4.93 -9.61 -15.67
C ARG A 40 -3.79 -9.63 -14.65
N HIS A 41 -4.06 -9.27 -13.40
CA HIS A 41 -3.03 -9.28 -12.35
C HIS A 41 -2.66 -10.73 -11.94
N PHE A 42 -3.50 -11.71 -12.25
CA PHE A 42 -3.22 -13.13 -12.03
C PHE A 42 -2.52 -13.78 -13.23
N ASP A 43 -2.56 -13.14 -14.41
CA ASP A 43 -1.83 -13.60 -15.60
C ASP A 43 -0.32 -13.30 -15.47
N GLU A 44 0.04 -12.32 -14.63
CA GLU A 44 1.42 -11.97 -14.35
C GLU A 44 1.99 -12.79 -13.17
N SER A 45 3.27 -13.19 -13.28
CA SER A 45 3.98 -13.84 -12.19
C SER A 45 4.19 -12.88 -11.02
N THR A 46 4.25 -13.38 -9.78
CA THR A 46 4.56 -12.57 -8.59
C THR A 46 5.80 -11.68 -8.75
N ASP A 47 6.80 -12.14 -9.51
CA ASP A 47 8.02 -11.39 -9.81
C ASP A 47 7.77 -10.02 -10.49
N SER A 48 6.66 -9.84 -11.21
CA SER A 48 6.33 -8.53 -11.84
C SER A 48 5.97 -7.45 -10.82
N TYR A 49 5.57 -7.86 -9.61
CA TYR A 49 5.19 -6.98 -8.51
C TYR A 49 6.32 -6.78 -7.50
N LEU A 50 7.46 -7.45 -7.67
CA LEU A 50 8.61 -7.32 -6.79
C LEU A 50 9.54 -6.21 -7.28
N THR A 51 9.68 -5.16 -6.50
CA THR A 51 10.74 -4.17 -6.70
C THR A 51 12.06 -4.77 -6.23
N LYS A 52 12.98 -5.01 -7.17
CA LYS A 52 14.32 -5.51 -6.84
C LYS A 52 15.26 -4.35 -6.56
N ASP A 53 16.21 -4.52 -5.63
CA ASP A 53 17.16 -3.46 -5.27
C ASP A 53 17.92 -2.93 -6.50
N GLU A 54 18.20 -3.77 -7.50
CA GLU A 54 18.90 -3.38 -8.74
C GLU A 54 18.10 -2.38 -9.59
N THR A 55 16.77 -2.40 -9.48
CA THR A 55 15.87 -1.55 -10.29
C THR A 55 15.65 -0.16 -9.70
N LEU A 56 16.12 0.07 -8.46
CA LEU A 56 15.96 1.33 -7.76
C LEU A 56 17.02 2.35 -8.20
N SER A 57 16.59 3.58 -8.47
CA SER A 57 17.47 4.74 -8.59
C SER A 57 18.21 5.03 -7.28
N GLU A 58 19.26 5.85 -7.34
CA GLU A 58 20.05 6.21 -6.16
C GLU A 58 19.19 6.90 -5.08
N ASP A 59 18.32 7.83 -5.49
CA ASP A 59 17.39 8.51 -4.58
C ASP A 59 16.39 7.55 -3.94
N GLU A 60 15.87 6.59 -4.70
CA GLU A 60 14.94 5.57 -4.16
C GLU A 60 15.64 4.63 -3.18
N ARG A 61 16.91 4.26 -3.43
CA ARG A 61 17.71 3.47 -2.48
C ARG A 61 17.92 4.20 -1.17
N VAL A 62 18.20 5.50 -1.22
CA VAL A 62 18.29 6.35 -0.02
C VAL A 62 16.94 6.40 0.71
N GLY A 63 15.83 6.51 -0.04
CA GLY A 63 14.47 6.44 0.51
C GLY A 63 14.19 5.11 1.20
N LEU A 64 14.56 3.99 0.58
CA LEU A 64 14.40 2.65 1.12
C LEU A 64 15.22 2.44 2.40
N ASP A 65 16.46 2.93 2.45
CA ASP A 65 17.30 2.86 3.65
C ASP A 65 16.69 3.65 4.83
N LYS A 66 16.16 4.86 4.56
CA LYS A 66 15.42 5.63 5.56
C LYS A 66 14.21 4.86 6.10
N LEU A 67 13.46 4.20 5.22
CA LEU A 67 12.30 3.40 5.60
C LEU A 67 12.71 2.18 6.44
N LYS A 68 13.78 1.47 6.05
CA LYS A 68 14.34 0.35 6.82
C LYS A 68 14.70 0.78 8.24
N LYS A 69 15.45 1.88 8.39
CA LYS A 69 15.82 2.46 9.69
C LYS A 69 14.60 2.86 10.53
N PHE A 70 13.58 3.44 9.90
CA PHE A 70 12.34 3.80 10.57
C PHE A 70 11.61 2.56 11.11
N VAL A 71 11.47 1.51 10.31
CA VAL A 71 10.84 0.24 10.73
C VAL A 71 11.66 -0.43 11.84
N ASP A 72 12.99 -0.42 11.74
CA ASP A 72 13.87 -0.99 12.78
C ASP A 72 13.81 -0.21 14.10
N SER A 73 13.41 1.07 14.08
CA SER A 73 13.21 1.87 15.29
C SER A 73 11.94 1.49 16.08
N PHE A 74 11.06 0.67 15.51
CA PHE A 74 9.84 0.26 16.18
C PHE A 74 10.14 -0.62 17.39
N LYS A 75 9.52 -0.28 18.52
CA LYS A 75 9.58 -1.12 19.72
C LYS A 75 8.90 -2.46 19.42
N GLN A 76 9.65 -3.54 19.52
CA GLN A 76 9.11 -4.89 19.39
C GLN A 76 8.00 -5.08 20.44
N THR A 77 6.81 -5.46 19.99
CA THR A 77 5.67 -5.67 20.88
C THR A 77 5.75 -7.09 21.44
N CYS A 78 5.74 -7.21 22.77
CA CYS A 78 5.63 -8.51 23.44
C CYS A 78 4.24 -9.10 23.19
N TYR A 79 4.20 -10.42 22.98
CA TYR A 79 2.92 -11.13 22.95
C TYR A 79 2.25 -11.03 24.31
N VAL A 80 0.99 -10.63 24.33
CA VAL A 80 0.14 -10.72 25.51
C VAL A 80 -0.84 -11.87 25.31
N THR A 81 -0.99 -12.68 26.35
CA THR A 81 -2.05 -13.70 26.44
C THR A 81 -3.41 -13.02 26.49
N LYS A 82 -4.50 -13.79 26.31
CA LYS A 82 -5.87 -13.27 26.44
C LYS A 82 -6.16 -12.62 27.81
N ALA A 83 -5.39 -12.98 28.83
CA ALA A 83 -5.47 -12.41 30.18
C ALA A 83 -4.62 -11.14 30.37
N GLY A 84 -3.97 -10.63 29.32
CA GLY A 84 -3.12 -9.44 29.38
C GLY A 84 -1.70 -9.68 29.91
N ALA A 85 -1.39 -10.90 30.38
CA ALA A 85 -0.04 -11.27 30.83
C ALA A 85 0.90 -11.55 29.64
N GLN A 86 2.19 -11.28 29.81
CA GLN A 86 3.21 -11.54 28.80
C GLN A 86 3.28 -13.04 28.45
N ALA A 87 3.17 -13.39 27.18
CA ALA A 87 3.32 -14.76 26.71
C ALA A 87 4.81 -15.14 26.77
N LEU A 88 5.08 -16.33 27.30
CA LEU A 88 6.43 -16.87 27.45
C LEU A 88 6.62 -18.08 26.53
N ASP A 89 7.84 -18.26 26.04
CA ASP A 89 8.26 -19.44 25.29
C ASP A 89 8.42 -20.66 26.22
N SER A 90 8.74 -21.82 25.62
CA SER A 90 8.99 -23.06 26.38
C SER A 90 10.18 -22.99 27.35
N LYS A 91 10.98 -21.93 27.28
CA LYS A 91 12.11 -21.65 28.18
C LYS A 91 11.80 -20.53 29.18
N GLY A 92 10.55 -20.08 29.26
CA GLY A 92 10.10 -19.03 30.18
C GLY A 92 10.51 -17.62 29.79
N ARG A 93 10.97 -17.40 28.55
CA ARG A 93 11.37 -16.07 28.08
C ARG A 93 10.21 -15.39 27.35
N PRO A 94 10.09 -14.06 27.42
CA PRO A 94 9.15 -13.32 26.61
C PRO A 94 9.11 -13.75 25.14
N CYS A 95 7.92 -14.09 24.65
CA CYS A 95 7.69 -14.18 23.22
C CYS A 95 7.76 -12.78 22.63
N VAL A 96 8.86 -12.50 21.94
CA VAL A 96 9.10 -11.27 21.19
C VAL A 96 9.18 -11.65 19.72
N GLU A 97 8.24 -11.18 18.92
CA GLU A 97 8.29 -11.33 17.47
C GLU A 97 8.21 -9.94 16.84
N LYS A 98 8.90 -9.76 15.71
CA LYS A 98 8.77 -8.54 14.92
C LYS A 98 7.38 -8.54 14.27
N ARG A 99 6.37 -8.06 14.98
CA ARG A 99 5.08 -7.75 14.37
C ARG A 99 5.25 -6.49 13.54
N PHE A 100 5.37 -6.65 12.23
CA PHE A 100 5.06 -5.57 11.30
C PHE A 100 3.59 -5.22 11.52
N VAL A 101 3.28 -3.93 11.64
CA VAL A 101 1.91 -3.46 11.88
C VAL A 101 1.01 -4.08 10.81
N ASN A 102 0.09 -4.96 11.20
CA ASN A 102 -1.02 -5.33 10.34
C ASN A 102 -1.84 -4.05 10.14
N THR A 103 -1.75 -3.52 8.92
CA THR A 103 -2.65 -2.46 8.44
C THR A 103 -3.99 -3.06 8.05
#